data_AF-A0A4D7DA73-F1
#
_entry.id   AF-A0A4D7DA73-F1
#
_cell.length_a   1.000
_cell.length_b   1.000
_cell.length_c   1.000
_cell.angle_alpha   90.00
_cell.angle_beta   90.00
_cell.angle_gamma   90.00
#
_symmetry.space_group_name_H-M   'P 1'
#
loop_
_entity.id
_entity.type
_entity.pdbx_description
1 polymer ?
#
loop_
_entity_poly.entity_id
_entity_poly.type
_entity_poly.pdbx_seq_one_letter_code
_entity_poly.pdbx_strand_id
1 'polypeptide(L)'
;MGLVHDIAARAAYATVALGTLGTCPIWDAAVSAYLCRLTLQNADAEFGSLAKSIDETTRLSMSMKQRHGERWCENPALADTRSRIAREDLAANDQWTDDFCRPLWRAANELAATPAPTLAAATFKALMIEYEEVWNDTNFSADCMDILQADFSRLAGDA
;
A
#
# COMPACT_ATOMS: atom_id res chain seq x y z
N MET A 1 0.14 15.14 -9.11
CA MET A 1 -1.06 15.15 -8.26
C MET A 1 -0.58 15.33 -6.83
N GLY A 2 -1.00 16.41 -6.17
CA GLY A 2 -0.30 16.94 -4.99
C GLY A 2 -0.58 16.17 -3.69
N LEU A 3 0.45 16.08 -2.85
CA LEU A 3 0.50 15.52 -1.49
C LEU A 3 -0.77 15.76 -0.64
N VAL A 4 -1.43 16.92 -0.80
CA VAL A 4 -2.64 17.30 -0.06
C VAL A 4 -3.87 16.48 -0.46
N HIS A 5 -3.98 16.09 -1.73
CA HIS A 5 -5.08 15.25 -2.20
C HIS A 5 -4.95 13.81 -1.66
N ASP A 6 -3.72 13.36 -1.47
CA ASP A 6 -3.38 12.03 -0.96
C ASP A 6 -3.68 11.90 0.56
N ILE A 7 -3.31 12.90 1.37
CA ILE A 7 -3.60 12.91 2.82
C ILE A 7 -5.11 12.91 3.10
N ALA A 8 -5.88 13.73 2.38
CA ALA A 8 -7.33 13.81 2.56
C ALA A 8 -8.03 12.48 2.21
N ALA A 9 -7.58 11.81 1.15
CA ALA A 9 -8.09 10.49 0.77
C ALA A 9 -7.78 9.43 1.83
N ARG A 10 -6.53 9.38 2.32
CA ARG A 10 -6.11 8.45 3.38
C ARG A 10 -6.91 8.66 4.68
N ALA A 11 -7.12 9.92 5.08
CA ALA A 11 -7.90 10.25 6.27
C ALA A 11 -9.38 9.87 6.14
N ALA A 12 -9.99 10.13 4.98
CA ALA A 12 -11.36 9.72 4.69
C ALA A 12 -11.51 8.20 4.74
N TYR A 13 -10.58 7.48 4.11
CA TYR A 13 -10.57 6.02 4.09
C TYR A 13 -10.43 5.41 5.49
N ALA A 14 -9.50 5.91 6.31
CA ALA A 14 -9.37 5.49 7.71
C ALA A 14 -10.64 5.79 8.53
N THR A 15 -11.31 6.92 8.27
CA THR A 15 -12.57 7.26 8.95
C THR A 15 -13.68 6.27 8.62
N VAL A 16 -13.80 5.86 7.35
CA VAL A 16 -14.75 4.81 6.94
C VAL A 16 -14.46 3.50 7.67
N ALA A 17 -13.19 3.08 7.70
CA ALA A 17 -12.77 1.87 8.40
C ALA A 17 -13.16 1.89 9.89
N LEU A 18 -12.86 2.99 10.58
CA LEU A 18 -13.20 3.17 12.00
C LEU A 18 -14.71 3.12 12.26
N GLY A 19 -15.52 3.59 11.30
CA GLY A 19 -16.99 3.51 11.37
C GLY A 19 -17.54 2.07 11.32
N THR A 20 -16.72 1.07 11.00
CA THR A 20 -17.13 -0.34 10.97
C THR A 20 -16.85 -1.10 12.27
N LEU A 21 -16.13 -0.48 13.21
CA LEU A 21 -15.68 -1.12 14.45
C LEU A 21 -16.79 -1.25 15.51
N GLY A 22 -16.57 -2.14 16.48
CA GLY A 22 -17.40 -2.29 17.67
C GLY A 22 -18.59 -3.23 17.49
N THR A 23 -18.69 -3.89 16.34
CA THR A 23 -19.79 -4.80 16.00
C THR A 23 -19.39 -6.27 16.05
N CYS A 24 -18.12 -6.59 15.78
CA CYS A 24 -17.60 -7.96 15.81
C CYS A 24 -16.11 -7.97 16.18
N PRO A 25 -15.69 -8.66 17.26
CA PRO A 25 -14.29 -8.65 17.70
C PRO A 25 -13.29 -9.17 16.66
N ILE A 26 -13.69 -10.16 15.85
CA ILE A 26 -12.82 -10.74 14.80
C ILE A 26 -12.60 -9.72 13.68
N TRP A 27 -13.68 -9.06 13.25
CA TRP A 27 -13.62 -7.97 12.29
C TRP A 27 -12.77 -6.80 12.80
N ASP A 28 -13.01 -6.37 14.03
CA ASP A 28 -12.28 -5.25 14.65
C ASP A 28 -10.77 -5.52 14.71
N ALA A 29 -10.38 -6.76 15.02
CA ALA A 29 -8.98 -7.17 15.02
C ALA A 29 -8.38 -7.13 13.61
N ALA A 30 -9.09 -7.62 12.59
CA ALA A 30 -8.63 -7.60 11.20
C ALA A 30 -8.49 -6.17 10.64
N VAL A 31 -9.48 -5.31 10.89
CA VAL A 31 -9.42 -3.88 10.51
C VAL A 31 -8.26 -3.19 11.21
N SER A 32 -8.06 -3.44 12.50
CA SER A 32 -6.95 -2.84 13.27
C SER A 32 -5.58 -3.28 12.74
N ALA A 33 -5.43 -4.56 12.41
CA ALA A 33 -4.20 -5.10 11.83
C ALA A 33 -3.90 -4.44 10.47
N TYR A 34 -4.91 -4.36 9.59
CA TYR A 34 -4.80 -3.72 8.30
C TYR A 34 -4.43 -2.23 8.41
N LEU A 35 -5.18 -1.44 9.21
CA LEU A 35 -4.90 -0.01 9.40
C LEU A 35 -3.51 0.24 10.00
N CYS A 36 -3.05 -0.62 10.92
CA CYS A 36 -1.70 -0.54 11.46
C CYS A 36 -0.65 -0.70 10.35
N ARG A 37 -0.79 -1.72 9.48
CA ARG A 37 0.15 -1.96 8.37
C ARG A 37 0.11 -0.84 7.33
N LEU A 38 -1.08 -0.37 6.97
CA LEU A 38 -1.26 0.74 6.05
C LEU A 38 -0.61 2.01 6.59
N THR A 39 -0.76 2.28 7.89
CA THR A 39 -0.13 3.44 8.55
C THR A 39 1.39 3.33 8.53
N LEU A 40 1.95 2.16 8.82
CA LEU A 40 3.40 1.94 8.82
C LEU A 40 4.01 2.08 7.42
N GLN A 41 3.37 1.52 6.40
CA GLN A 41 3.80 1.67 5.01
C GLN A 41 3.80 3.14 4.58
N ASN A 42 2.69 3.85 4.83
CA ASN A 42 2.56 5.27 4.52
C ASN A 42 3.59 6.13 5.28
N ALA A 43 3.85 5.79 6.54
CA ALA A 43 4.85 6.44 7.36
C ALA A 43 6.27 6.29 6.78
N ASP A 44 6.66 5.08 6.38
CA ASP A 44 8.00 4.87 5.83
C ASP A 44 8.17 5.55 4.46
N ALA A 45 7.14 5.49 3.62
CA ALA A 45 7.12 6.17 2.32
C ALA A 45 7.28 7.69 2.43
N GLU A 46 6.76 8.32 3.48
CA GLU A 46 6.79 9.77 3.65
C GLU A 46 8.03 10.26 4.41
N PHE A 47 8.46 9.56 5.46
CA PHE A 47 9.51 10.03 6.35
C PHE A 47 10.48 8.95 6.85
N GLY A 48 10.31 7.71 6.40
CA GLY A 48 11.16 6.59 6.80
C GLY A 48 12.37 6.38 5.91
N SER A 49 12.76 5.11 5.80
CA SER A 49 13.97 4.69 5.11
C SER A 49 13.85 4.88 3.59
N LEU A 50 12.70 4.54 3.00
CA LEU A 50 12.46 4.74 1.57
C LEU A 50 12.50 6.23 1.20
N ALA A 51 11.82 7.08 1.97
CA ALA A 51 11.79 8.53 1.74
C ALA A 51 13.21 9.12 1.72
N LYS A 52 14.06 8.71 2.66
CA LYS A 52 15.47 9.14 2.72
C LYS A 52 16.27 8.65 1.52
N SER A 53 16.10 7.40 1.11
CA SER A 53 16.77 6.85 -0.07
C SER A 53 16.38 7.62 -1.34
N ILE A 54 15.10 7.95 -1.53
CA ILE A 54 14.61 8.74 -2.66
C ILE A 54 15.23 10.15 -2.66
N ASP A 55 15.28 10.81 -1.50
CA ASP A 55 15.89 12.14 -1.35
C ASP A 55 17.40 12.12 -1.65
N GLU A 56 18.13 11.11 -1.15
CA GLU A 56 19.54 10.89 -1.42
C GLU A 56 19.82 10.65 -2.91
N THR A 57 19.08 9.74 -3.55
CA THR A 57 19.18 9.46 -4.99
C THR A 57 18.84 10.70 -5.82
N THR A 58 17.83 11.46 -5.42
CA THR A 58 17.45 12.72 -6.08
C THR A 58 18.57 13.76 -6.02
N ARG A 59 19.15 13.97 -4.83
CA ARG A 59 20.30 14.88 -4.65
C ARG A 59 21.51 14.45 -5.46
N LEU A 60 21.79 13.15 -5.49
CA LEU A 60 22.88 12.59 -6.28
C LEU A 60 22.65 12.83 -7.78
N SER A 61 21.45 12.56 -8.27
CA SER A 61 21.07 12.81 -9.66
C SER A 61 21.23 14.30 -10.04
N MET A 62 20.78 15.22 -9.18
CA MET A 62 20.98 16.66 -9.38
C MET A 62 22.47 17.04 -9.42
N SER A 63 23.29 16.50 -8.52
CA SER A 63 24.74 16.73 -8.49
C SER A 63 25.41 16.21 -9.77
N MET A 64 25.02 15.04 -10.27
CA MET A 64 25.53 14.49 -11.51
C MET A 64 25.14 15.34 -12.73
N LYS A 65 23.90 15.81 -12.79
CA LYS A 65 23.43 16.75 -13.83
C LYS A 65 24.25 18.04 -13.84
N GLN A 66 24.53 18.61 -12.67
CA GLN A 66 25.34 19.83 -12.55
C GLN A 66 26.78 19.63 -13.04
N ARG A 67 27.39 18.47 -12.78
CA ARG A 67 28.80 18.19 -13.12
C ARG A 67 29.00 17.70 -14.56
N HIS A 68 28.04 16.96 -15.09
CA HIS A 68 28.20 16.20 -16.34
C HIS A 68 27.12 16.50 -17.39
N GLY A 69 26.21 17.45 -17.11
CA GLY A 69 25.11 17.84 -17.99
C GLY A 69 23.89 16.93 -17.86
N GLU A 70 22.77 17.34 -18.47
CA GLU A 70 21.48 16.64 -18.32
C GLU A 70 21.50 15.19 -18.83
N ARG A 71 22.34 14.88 -19.82
CA ARG A 71 22.50 13.53 -20.39
C ARG A 71 23.64 12.75 -19.74
N TRP A 72 24.01 13.07 -18.49
CA TRP A 72 25.09 12.37 -17.77
C TRP A 72 24.85 10.84 -17.70
N CYS A 73 23.58 10.42 -17.67
CA CYS A 73 23.19 9.02 -17.66
C CYS A 73 23.60 8.27 -18.94
N GLU A 74 23.82 8.97 -20.05
CA GLU A 74 24.25 8.36 -21.31
C GLU A 74 25.78 8.30 -21.44
N ASN A 75 26.52 8.98 -20.55
CA ASN A 75 27.97 9.00 -20.58
C ASN A 75 28.54 7.61 -20.20
N PRO A 76 29.25 6.91 -21.10
CA PRO A 76 29.81 5.59 -20.81
C PRO A 76 30.82 5.61 -19.64
N ALA A 77 31.53 6.73 -19.44
CA ALA A 77 32.49 6.86 -18.34
C ALA A 77 31.83 6.88 -16.95
N LEU A 78 30.50 7.06 -16.88
CA LEU A 78 29.72 7.06 -15.63
C LEU A 78 28.87 5.79 -15.46
N ALA A 79 29.07 4.77 -16.30
CA ALA A 79 28.28 3.54 -16.28
C ALA A 79 28.27 2.85 -14.91
N ASP A 80 29.41 2.81 -14.23
CA ASP A 80 29.53 2.20 -12.89
C ASP A 80 28.71 2.96 -11.84
N THR A 81 28.75 4.29 -11.89
CA THR A 81 27.98 5.15 -10.96
C THR A 81 26.48 4.93 -11.17
N ARG A 82 26.05 4.91 -12.44
CA ARG A 82 24.66 4.65 -12.80
C ARG A 82 24.18 3.28 -12.35
N SER A 83 25.02 2.26 -12.56
CA SER A 83 24.73 0.88 -12.18
C SER A 83 24.70 0.69 -10.67
N ARG A 84 25.50 1.46 -9.92
CA ARG A 84 25.45 1.46 -8.45
C ARG A 84 24.14 2.06 -7.95
N ILE A 85 23.77 3.26 -8.43
CA ILE A 85 22.52 3.94 -8.05
C ILE A 85 21.32 3.04 -8.33
N ALA A 86 21.22 2.47 -9.54
CA ALA A 86 20.11 1.60 -9.88
C ALA A 86 20.01 0.36 -8.98
N ARG A 87 21.14 -0.17 -8.50
CA ARG A 87 21.19 -1.34 -7.62
C ARG A 87 20.81 -0.98 -6.19
N GLU A 88 21.24 0.19 -5.71
CA GLU A 88 20.87 0.73 -4.39
C GLU A 88 19.37 1.06 -4.36
N ASP A 89 18.84 1.71 -5.41
CA ASP A 89 17.41 2.00 -5.54
C ASP A 89 16.57 0.72 -5.60
N LEU A 90 17.02 -0.30 -6.34
CA LEU A 90 16.33 -1.59 -6.41
C LEU A 90 16.33 -2.29 -5.03
N ALA A 91 17.49 -2.35 -4.36
CA ALA A 91 17.59 -2.97 -3.04
C ALA A 91 16.74 -2.25 -1.98
N ALA A 92 16.67 -0.92 -2.02
CA ALA A 92 15.81 -0.14 -1.13
C ALA A 92 14.32 -0.44 -1.37
N ASN A 93 13.89 -0.53 -2.64
CA ASN A 93 12.52 -0.88 -2.99
C ASN A 93 12.16 -2.33 -2.61
N ASP A 94 13.06 -3.28 -2.85
CA ASP A 94 12.85 -4.69 -2.48
C ASP A 94 12.69 -4.81 -0.95
N GLN A 95 13.58 -4.17 -0.19
CA GLN A 95 13.51 -4.15 1.27
C GLN A 95 12.20 -3.51 1.76
N TRP A 96 11.82 -2.36 1.21
CA TRP A 96 10.57 -1.69 1.57
C TRP A 96 9.34 -2.55 1.24
N THR A 97 9.37 -3.24 0.11
CA THR A 97 8.32 -4.19 -0.29
C THR A 97 8.18 -5.31 0.72
N ASP A 98 9.30 -5.91 1.14
CA ASP A 98 9.30 -7.01 2.11
C ASP A 98 8.86 -6.56 3.52
N ASP A 99 9.29 -5.38 3.96
CA ASP A 99 9.02 -4.88 5.31
C ASP A 99 7.62 -4.27 5.46
N PHE A 100 7.07 -3.68 4.40
CA PHE A 100 5.84 -2.89 4.49
C PHE A 100 4.73 -3.34 3.54
N CYS A 101 5.03 -3.58 2.26
CA CYS A 101 3.99 -3.97 1.29
C CYS A 101 3.47 -5.39 1.54
N ARG A 102 4.36 -6.39 1.66
CA ARG A 102 3.93 -7.78 1.89
C ARG A 102 3.12 -7.96 3.17
N PRO A 103 3.50 -7.35 4.32
CA PRO A 103 2.68 -7.41 5.52
C PRO A 103 1.34 -6.70 5.36
N LEU A 104 1.26 -5.59 4.63
CA LEU A 104 0.02 -4.91 4.31
C LEU A 104 -0.90 -5.80 3.46
N TRP A 105 -0.40 -6.35 2.35
CA TRP A 105 -1.17 -7.23 1.48
C TRP A 105 -1.69 -8.47 2.22
N ARG A 106 -0.86 -9.06 3.10
CA ARG A 106 -1.33 -10.15 3.96
C ARG A 106 -2.49 -9.72 4.85
N ALA A 107 -2.39 -8.57 5.51
CA ALA A 107 -3.46 -8.06 6.36
C ALA A 107 -4.74 -7.71 5.57
N ALA A 108 -4.60 -7.19 4.34
CA ALA A 108 -5.72 -6.93 3.43
C ALA A 108 -6.40 -8.24 3.00
N ASN A 109 -5.63 -9.27 2.67
CA ASN A 109 -6.15 -10.61 2.33
C ASN A 109 -6.91 -11.23 3.52
N GLU A 110 -6.35 -11.14 4.73
CA GLU A 110 -6.99 -11.61 5.97
C GLU A 110 -8.31 -10.86 6.25
N LEU A 111 -8.33 -9.53 6.06
CA LEU A 111 -9.52 -8.71 6.23
C LEU A 111 -10.60 -9.03 5.18
N ALA A 112 -10.20 -9.20 3.91
CA ALA A 112 -11.12 -9.58 2.85
C ALA A 112 -11.76 -10.96 3.11
N ALA A 113 -10.97 -11.91 3.63
CA ALA A 113 -11.46 -13.24 4.02
C ALA A 113 -12.35 -13.24 5.28
N THR A 114 -12.31 -12.17 6.10
CA THR A 114 -13.12 -12.05 7.32
C THR A 114 -14.54 -11.62 6.98
N PRO A 115 -15.59 -12.40 7.30
CA PRO A 115 -16.98 -12.01 6.97
C PRO A 115 -17.36 -10.65 7.52
N ALA A 116 -17.95 -9.79 6.70
CA ALA A 116 -18.31 -8.43 7.09
C ALA A 116 -19.52 -8.42 8.06
N PRO A 117 -19.42 -7.89 9.28
CA PRO A 117 -20.52 -7.95 10.26
C PRO A 117 -21.73 -7.08 9.88
N THR A 118 -21.55 -6.07 9.01
CA THR A 118 -22.57 -5.10 8.63
C THR A 118 -22.44 -4.69 7.17
N LEU A 119 -23.47 -4.03 6.61
CA LEU A 119 -23.39 -3.44 5.26
C LEU A 119 -22.27 -2.39 5.16
N ALA A 120 -22.06 -1.59 6.21
CA ALA A 120 -20.96 -0.63 6.24
C ALA A 120 -19.59 -1.32 6.14
N ALA A 121 -19.42 -2.44 6.86
CA ALA A 121 -18.22 -3.28 6.77
C ALA A 121 -18.04 -3.91 5.38
N ALA A 122 -19.12 -4.38 4.75
CA ALA A 122 -19.05 -4.96 3.40
C ALA A 122 -18.66 -3.90 2.35
N THR A 123 -19.22 -2.69 2.45
CA THR A 123 -18.83 -1.57 1.59
C THR A 123 -17.39 -1.14 1.82
N PHE A 124 -16.94 -1.07 3.08
CA PHE A 124 -15.52 -0.79 3.37
C PHE A 124 -14.60 -1.85 2.79
N LYS A 125 -14.96 -3.13 2.90
CA LYS A 125 -14.20 -4.24 2.29
C LYS A 125 -14.07 -4.05 0.78
N ALA A 126 -15.14 -3.68 0.08
CA ALA A 126 -15.09 -3.42 -1.35
C ALA A 126 -14.11 -2.28 -1.69
N LEU A 127 -14.16 -1.18 -0.94
CA LEU A 127 -13.22 -0.06 -1.09
C LEU A 127 -11.78 -0.50 -0.85
N MET A 128 -11.54 -1.36 0.14
CA MET A 128 -10.22 -1.90 0.43
C MET A 128 -9.68 -2.80 -0.67
N ILE A 129 -10.52 -3.67 -1.23
CA ILE A 129 -10.15 -4.55 -2.35
C ILE A 129 -9.73 -3.72 -3.56
N GLU A 130 -10.46 -2.64 -3.86
CA GLU A 130 -10.14 -1.72 -4.95
C GLU A 130 -8.84 -0.95 -4.67
N TYR A 131 -8.73 -0.34 -3.49
CA TYR A 131 -7.61 0.54 -3.13
C TYR A 131 -6.27 -0.19 -3.08
N GLU A 132 -6.24 -1.40 -2.51
CA GLU A 132 -5.03 -2.21 -2.40
C GLU A 132 -4.80 -3.12 -3.62
N GLU A 133 -5.69 -3.06 -4.61
CA GLU A 133 -5.70 -3.94 -5.79
C GLU A 133 -5.59 -5.44 -5.42
N VAL A 134 -6.21 -5.85 -4.29
CA VAL A 134 -6.12 -7.21 -3.73
C VAL A 134 -6.48 -8.28 -4.75
N TRP A 135 -7.40 -7.98 -5.66
CA TRP A 135 -7.83 -8.86 -6.75
C TRP A 135 -6.70 -9.24 -7.74
N ASN A 136 -5.61 -8.47 -7.79
CA ASN A 136 -4.42 -8.77 -8.59
C ASN A 136 -3.30 -9.47 -7.80
N ASP A 137 -3.46 -9.64 -6.47
CA ASP A 137 -2.45 -10.33 -5.67
C ASP A 137 -2.49 -11.83 -5.96
N THR A 138 -1.36 -12.36 -6.44
CA THR A 138 -1.14 -13.80 -6.65
C THR A 138 -1.36 -14.68 -5.40
N ASN A 139 -1.35 -14.08 -4.20
CA ASN A 139 -1.59 -14.77 -2.94
C ASN A 139 -3.06 -14.70 -2.48
N PHE A 140 -3.93 -13.97 -3.21
CA PHE A 140 -5.33 -13.89 -2.87
C PHE A 140 -6.06 -15.16 -3.32
N SER A 141 -6.62 -15.88 -2.36
CA SER A 141 -7.04 -17.28 -2.56
C SER A 141 -8.46 -17.46 -3.09
N ALA A 142 -9.23 -16.39 -3.20
CA ALA A 142 -10.64 -16.42 -3.60
C ALA A 142 -10.97 -15.26 -4.54
N ASP A 143 -12.01 -15.41 -5.34
CA ASP A 143 -12.50 -14.34 -6.19
C ASP A 143 -13.12 -13.22 -5.33
N CYS A 144 -12.71 -11.97 -5.58
CA CYS A 144 -13.21 -10.82 -4.82
C CYS A 144 -14.72 -10.61 -4.96
N MET A 145 -15.28 -10.88 -6.14
CA MET A 145 -16.71 -10.74 -6.37
C MET A 145 -17.49 -11.80 -5.61
N ASP A 146 -16.97 -13.04 -5.54
CA ASP A 146 -17.58 -14.11 -4.73
C ASP A 146 -17.60 -13.75 -3.24
N ILE A 147 -16.52 -13.18 -2.71
CA ILE A 147 -16.44 -12.71 -1.32
C ILE A 147 -17.49 -11.63 -1.05
N LEU A 148 -17.54 -10.60 -1.91
CA LEU A 148 -18.47 -9.49 -1.74
C LEU A 148 -19.92 -9.97 -1.87
N GLN A 149 -20.22 -10.80 -2.86
CA GLN A 149 -21.54 -11.37 -3.06
C GLN A 149 -21.97 -12.22 -1.85
N ALA A 150 -21.08 -13.04 -1.29
CA ALA A 150 -21.36 -13.83 -0.10
C ALA A 150 -21.70 -12.94 1.11
N ASP A 151 -20.94 -11.87 1.33
CA ASP A 151 -21.23 -10.92 2.41
C ASP A 151 -22.56 -10.19 2.21
N PHE A 152 -22.82 -9.64 1.02
CA PHE A 152 -24.07 -8.92 0.75
C PHE A 152 -25.29 -9.84 0.81
N SER A 153 -25.20 -11.06 0.28
CA SER A 153 -26.31 -12.04 0.33
C SER A 153 -26.62 -12.44 1.77
N ARG A 154 -25.59 -12.72 2.59
CA ARG A 154 -25.76 -13.04 4.01
C ARG A 154 -26.39 -11.88 4.78
N LEU A 155 -26.01 -10.63 4.48
CA LEU A 155 -26.51 -9.44 5.16
C LEU A 155 -27.92 -9.04 4.69
N ALA A 156 -28.29 -9.37 3.45
CA ALA A 156 -29.64 -9.17 2.92
C ALA A 156 -30.66 -10.22 3.43
N GLY A 157 -30.17 -11.36 3.94
CA GLY A 157 -31.00 -12.48 4.36
C GLY A 157 -31.38 -13.43 3.23
N ASP A 158 -30.62 -13.41 2.12
CA ASP A 158 -30.84 -14.24 0.93
C ASP A 158 -30.15 -15.62 1.01
N ALA A 159 -29.49 -15.92 2.14
CA ALA A 159 -28.67 -17.10 2.38
C ALA A 159 -29.39 -18.17 3.24
#